data_AF-A0AA44DGT5-F1
#
_entry.id   AF-A0AA44DGT5-F1
#
_cell.length_a   1.000
_cell.length_b   1.000
_cell.length_c   1.000
_cell.angle_alpha   90.00
_cell.angle_beta   90.00
_cell.angle_gamma   90.00
#
_symmetry.space_group_name_H-M   'P 1'
#
loop_
_entity.id
_entity.type
_entity.pdbx_description
1 polymer ?
#
loop_
_entity_poly.entity_id
_entity_poly.type
_entity_poly.pdbx_seq_one_letter_code
_entity_poly.pdbx_strand_id
1 'polypeptide(L)'
;MAADSSPDRRFGRALASLRGLAAGDALGSRFSVPANRPLLERRELPPAPWRWTDDTEMACSVLAVLASHGRVDQDALARSFAAHHDSDRGYGPAVGRMLRLVREGGDWRELAAGLFHGQGSWGNGAAMRIAPLGAWYADDPEEAVRQAEASARTTHRHREAVAGCAAVAAAAALAA
;
A
#
# COMPACT_ATOMS: atom_id res chain seq x y z
N MET A 1 -14.71 24.95 -12.12
CA MET A 1 -15.25 24.61 -10.80
C MET A 1 -14.08 24.13 -9.96
N ALA A 2 -13.58 24.95 -9.03
CA ALA A 2 -12.51 24.50 -8.15
C ALA A 2 -13.07 23.38 -7.27
N ALA A 3 -12.56 22.16 -7.42
CA ALA A 3 -12.93 21.06 -6.55
C ALA A 3 -12.59 21.46 -5.10
N ASP A 4 -13.57 21.33 -4.20
CA ASP A 4 -13.38 21.58 -2.78
C ASP A 4 -12.35 20.58 -2.23
N SER A 5 -11.12 21.06 -2.04
CA SER A 5 -9.91 20.29 -1.72
C SER A 5 -9.60 20.27 -0.22
N SER A 6 -10.63 20.45 0.63
CA SER A 6 -10.44 20.49 2.07
C SER A 6 -9.80 19.17 2.60
N PRO A 7 -8.92 19.25 3.62
CA PRO A 7 -8.29 18.07 4.20
C PRO A 7 -9.29 16.99 4.62
N ASP A 8 -10.45 17.38 5.14
CA ASP A 8 -11.50 16.45 5.58
C ASP A 8 -12.11 15.66 4.42
N ARG A 9 -12.33 16.31 3.26
CA ARG A 9 -12.83 15.60 2.06
C ARG A 9 -11.78 14.65 1.50
N ARG A 10 -10.50 15.06 1.46
CA ARG A 10 -9.40 14.19 1.02
C ARG A 10 -9.29 12.95 1.91
N PHE A 11 -9.35 13.15 3.23
CA PHE A 11 -9.35 12.05 4.19
C PHE A 11 -10.58 11.14 4.03
N GLY A 12 -11.77 11.72 3.82
CA GLY A 12 -13.00 10.96 3.61
C GLY A 12 -12.92 10.00 2.42
N ARG A 13 -12.45 10.47 1.26
CA ARG A 13 -12.24 9.62 0.07
C ARG A 13 -11.18 8.56 0.31
N ALA A 14 -10.04 8.95 0.90
CA ALA A 14 -8.95 8.03 1.19
C ALA A 14 -9.36 6.92 2.17
N LEU A 15 -10.15 7.25 3.20
CA LEU A 15 -10.67 6.28 4.16
C LEU A 15 -11.69 5.34 3.51
N ALA A 16 -12.55 5.83 2.62
CA ALA A 16 -13.48 4.98 1.87
C ALA A 16 -12.72 4.00 0.95
N SER A 17 -11.69 4.49 0.25
CA SER A 17 -10.79 3.67 -0.56
C SER A 17 -10.06 2.61 0.28
N LEU A 18 -9.54 2.98 1.46
CA LEU A 18 -8.91 2.05 2.40
C LEU A 18 -9.86 0.94 2.86
N ARG A 19 -11.13 1.25 3.14
CA ARG A 19 -12.14 0.23 3.51
C ARG A 19 -12.41 -0.75 2.37
N GLY A 20 -12.47 -0.26 1.14
CA GLY A 20 -12.62 -1.11 -0.05
C GLY A 20 -11.42 -2.02 -0.25
N LEU A 21 -10.21 -1.47 -0.13
CA LEU A 21 -8.95 -2.23 -0.14
C LEU A 21 -8.96 -3.30 0.94
N ALA A 22 -9.30 -2.95 2.18
CA ALA A 22 -9.36 -3.87 3.32
C ALA A 22 -10.32 -5.05 3.08
N ALA A 23 -11.49 -4.78 2.52
CA ALA A 23 -12.46 -5.81 2.18
C ALA A 23 -11.94 -6.73 1.05
N GLY A 24 -11.33 -6.15 0.01
CA GLY A 24 -10.75 -6.87 -1.11
C GLY A 24 -9.57 -7.76 -0.71
N ASP A 25 -8.66 -7.24 0.11
CA ASP A 25 -7.57 -7.98 0.73
C ASP A 25 -8.12 -9.15 1.56
N ALA A 26 -8.93 -8.86 2.59
CA ALA A 26 -9.38 -9.86 3.54
C ALA A 26 -10.18 -11.00 2.87
N LEU A 27 -10.99 -10.69 1.84
CA LEU A 27 -11.69 -11.69 1.04
C LEU A 27 -10.75 -12.42 0.09
N GLY A 28 -9.90 -11.69 -0.64
CA GLY A 28 -8.99 -12.23 -1.65
C GLY A 28 -7.99 -13.21 -1.07
N SER A 29 -7.45 -12.91 0.11
CA SER A 29 -6.51 -13.78 0.84
C SER A 29 -7.09 -15.16 1.16
N ARG A 30 -8.42 -15.28 1.29
CA ARG A 30 -9.08 -16.58 1.51
C ARG A 30 -8.92 -17.52 0.31
N PHE A 31 -8.79 -16.99 -0.90
CA PHE A 31 -8.63 -17.80 -2.11
C PHE A 31 -7.18 -18.23 -2.39
N SER A 32 -6.23 -17.76 -1.58
CA SER A 32 -4.88 -18.34 -1.50
C SER A 32 -4.87 -19.69 -0.76
N VAL A 33 -5.93 -19.99 0.01
CA VAL A 33 -6.13 -21.31 0.64
C VAL A 33 -6.74 -22.26 -0.39
N PRO A 34 -6.06 -23.35 -0.80
CA PRO A 34 -6.53 -24.22 -1.89
C PRO A 34 -7.94 -24.78 -1.67
N ALA A 35 -8.31 -25.08 -0.43
CA ALA A 35 -9.63 -25.60 -0.07
C ALA A 35 -10.79 -24.63 -0.40
N ASN A 36 -10.52 -23.32 -0.48
CA ASN A 36 -11.53 -22.31 -0.81
C ASN A 36 -11.68 -22.08 -2.31
N ARG A 37 -10.79 -22.63 -3.17
CA ARG A 37 -10.82 -22.41 -4.62
C ARG A 37 -12.18 -22.75 -5.26
N PRO A 38 -12.85 -23.87 -4.91
CA PRO A 38 -14.15 -24.20 -5.50
C PRO A 38 -15.27 -23.20 -5.17
N LEU A 39 -15.14 -22.44 -4.06
CA LEU A 39 -16.11 -21.43 -3.68
C LEU A 39 -16.13 -20.26 -4.68
N LEU A 40 -14.99 -19.96 -5.31
CA LEU A 40 -14.88 -18.89 -6.29
C LEU A 40 -15.74 -19.18 -7.54
N GLU A 41 -15.68 -20.42 -8.02
CA GLU A 41 -16.46 -20.89 -9.18
C GLU A 41 -17.96 -20.86 -8.88
N ARG A 42 -18.35 -21.19 -7.64
CA ARG A 42 -19.75 -21.15 -7.19
C ARG A 42 -20.23 -19.77 -6.74
N ARG A 43 -19.35 -18.76 -6.74
CA ARG A 43 -19.63 -17.41 -6.20
C ARG A 43 -20.13 -17.44 -4.75
N GLU A 44 -19.58 -18.36 -3.97
CA GLU A 44 -19.85 -18.51 -2.55
C GLU A 44 -18.77 -17.82 -1.72
N LEU A 45 -19.18 -17.33 -0.54
CA LEU A 45 -18.27 -16.71 0.40
C LEU A 45 -17.53 -17.77 1.23
N PRO A 46 -16.21 -17.65 1.43
CA PRO A 46 -15.48 -18.51 2.36
C PRO A 46 -15.89 -18.25 3.81
N PRO A 47 -15.78 -19.25 4.69
CA PRO A 47 -16.14 -19.08 6.09
C PRO A 47 -15.30 -17.99 6.75
N ALA A 48 -15.95 -17.20 7.61
CA ALA A 48 -15.32 -16.25 8.50
C ALA A 48 -14.46 -16.97 9.56
N PRO A 49 -13.49 -16.29 10.21
CA PRO A 49 -13.14 -14.87 10.06
C PRO A 49 -12.27 -14.57 8.83
N TRP A 50 -12.43 -13.37 8.27
CA TRP A 50 -11.56 -12.84 7.22
C TRP A 50 -10.60 -11.82 7.83
N ARG A 51 -9.32 -12.17 7.87
CA ARG A 51 -8.26 -11.28 8.32
C ARG A 51 -7.60 -10.65 7.10
N TRP A 52 -7.46 -9.33 7.13
CA TRP A 52 -6.55 -8.54 6.30
C TRP A 52 -5.08 -8.95 6.47
N THR A 53 -4.27 -8.72 5.42
CA THR A 53 -2.85 -9.06 5.28
C THR A 53 -1.97 -7.81 5.36
N ASP A 54 -0.71 -7.92 4.90
CA ASP A 54 0.23 -6.83 4.76
C ASP A 54 -0.24 -5.74 3.78
N ASP A 55 -1.08 -6.07 2.80
CA ASP A 55 -1.70 -5.12 1.88
C ASP A 55 -2.38 -3.98 2.65
N THR A 56 -3.29 -4.33 3.56
CA THR A 56 -4.00 -3.30 4.32
C THR A 56 -3.18 -2.70 5.45
N GLU A 57 -2.33 -3.48 6.13
CA GLU A 57 -1.44 -2.95 7.19
C GLU A 57 -0.54 -1.83 6.64
N MET A 58 0.03 -2.04 5.45
CA MET A 58 0.81 -1.02 4.77
C MET A 58 -0.08 0.14 4.25
N ALA A 59 -1.27 -0.13 3.74
CA ALA A 59 -2.18 0.94 3.31
C ALA A 59 -2.60 1.88 4.47
N CYS A 60 -2.79 1.33 5.68
CA CYS A 60 -3.03 2.11 6.91
C CYS A 60 -1.87 3.06 7.20
N SER A 61 -0.62 2.59 7.12
CA SER A 61 0.57 3.43 7.28
C SER A 61 0.64 4.56 6.24
N VAL A 62 0.29 4.28 4.99
CA VAL A 62 0.22 5.31 3.93
C VAL A 62 -0.81 6.39 4.30
N LEU A 63 -2.03 6.00 4.67
CA LEU A 63 -3.07 6.96 5.04
C LEU A 63 -2.70 7.76 6.30
N ALA A 64 -2.12 7.12 7.32
CA ALA A 64 -1.68 7.79 8.54
C ALA A 64 -0.64 8.89 8.27
N VAL A 65 0.33 8.63 7.38
CA VAL A 65 1.32 9.63 6.96
C VAL A 65 0.66 10.77 6.20
N LEU A 66 -0.25 10.49 5.26
CA LEU A 66 -0.97 11.53 4.53
C LEU A 66 -1.80 12.41 5.47
N ALA A 67 -2.51 11.80 6.42
CA ALA A 67 -3.32 12.53 7.40
C ALA A 67 -2.47 13.44 8.30
N SER A 68 -1.24 13.03 8.62
CA SER A 68 -0.35 13.78 9.52
C SER A 68 0.47 14.85 8.79
N HIS A 69 0.89 14.58 7.55
CA HIS A 69 1.86 15.42 6.82
C HIS A 69 1.27 16.11 5.58
N GLY A 70 0.06 15.74 5.15
CA GLY A 70 -0.58 16.22 3.92
C GLY A 70 0.06 15.73 2.62
N ARG A 71 1.13 14.94 2.72
CA ARG A 71 1.93 14.37 1.63
C ARG A 71 2.71 13.15 2.12
N VAL A 72 3.35 12.43 1.22
CA VAL A 72 4.29 11.37 1.58
C VAL A 72 5.56 11.97 2.16
N ASP A 73 5.72 11.79 3.47
CA ASP A 73 7.02 11.89 4.13
C ASP A 73 7.65 10.48 4.15
N GLN A 74 8.68 10.27 3.33
CA GLN A 74 9.28 8.93 3.15
C GLN A 74 9.92 8.39 4.43
N ASP A 75 10.48 9.26 5.26
CA ASP A 75 11.09 8.87 6.53
C ASP A 75 10.03 8.45 7.55
N ALA A 76 8.94 9.21 7.67
CA ALA A 76 7.80 8.84 8.49
C ALA A 76 7.14 7.55 7.99
N LEU A 77 7.03 7.39 6.67
CA LEU A 77 6.43 6.21 6.06
C LEU A 77 7.26 4.94 6.28
N ALA A 78 8.57 5.01 6.06
CA ALA A 78 9.46 3.87 6.32
C ALA A 78 9.45 3.47 7.80
N ARG A 79 9.46 4.45 8.71
CA ARG A 79 9.30 4.19 10.16
C ARG A 79 7.95 3.58 10.48
N SER A 80 6.86 4.08 9.90
CA SER A 80 5.51 3.56 10.10
C SER A 80 5.40 2.10 9.62
N PHE A 81 5.93 1.77 8.45
CA PHE A 81 5.98 0.39 7.98
C PHE A 81 6.77 -0.52 8.91
N ALA A 82 7.93 -0.08 9.39
CA ALA A 82 8.76 -0.88 10.28
C ALA A 82 8.11 -1.09 11.66
N ALA A 83 7.47 -0.06 12.21
CA ALA A 83 6.77 -0.11 13.49
C ALA A 83 5.57 -1.06 13.47
N HIS A 84 4.79 -1.04 12.38
CA HIS A 84 3.58 -1.85 12.23
C HIS A 84 3.82 -3.21 11.55
N HIS A 85 5.05 -3.53 11.16
CA HIS A 85 5.38 -4.81 10.54
C HIS A 85 5.09 -5.99 11.48
N ASP A 86 4.11 -6.80 11.08
CA ASP A 86 3.66 -8.04 11.72
C ASP A 86 3.98 -9.23 10.79
N SER A 87 4.83 -10.14 11.24
CA SER A 87 5.28 -11.29 10.44
C SER A 87 4.17 -12.25 10.04
N ASP A 88 3.05 -12.25 10.76
CA ASP A 88 1.93 -13.16 10.52
C ASP A 88 0.98 -12.64 9.42
N ARG A 89 1.30 -11.49 8.81
CA ARG A 89 0.47 -10.83 7.80
C ARG A 89 0.81 -11.14 6.36
N GLY A 90 1.80 -12.00 6.11
CA GLY A 90 2.07 -12.48 4.75
C GLY A 90 3.07 -11.65 3.94
N TYR A 91 3.82 -10.74 4.59
CA TYR A 91 4.88 -9.96 3.93
C TYR A 91 5.83 -10.84 3.12
N GLY A 92 6.16 -10.37 1.91
CA GLY A 92 7.21 -10.96 1.09
C GLY A 92 8.55 -11.01 1.86
N PRO A 93 9.34 -12.12 1.80
CA PRO A 93 10.50 -12.31 2.67
C PRO A 93 11.55 -11.20 2.63
N ALA A 94 11.75 -10.58 1.46
CA ALA A 94 12.69 -9.49 1.28
C ALA A 94 12.25 -8.22 2.02
N VAL A 95 10.97 -7.82 1.84
CA VAL A 95 10.40 -6.63 2.49
C VAL A 95 10.27 -6.86 3.99
N GLY A 96 9.79 -8.03 4.43
CA GLY A 96 9.68 -8.33 5.87
C GLY A 96 11.02 -8.26 6.60
N ARG A 97 12.10 -8.80 5.99
CA ARG A 97 13.46 -8.65 6.54
C ARG A 97 13.91 -7.19 6.56
N MET A 98 13.66 -6.43 5.50
CA MET A 98 14.01 -5.01 5.41
C MET A 98 13.34 -4.21 6.54
N LEU A 99 12.03 -4.38 6.73
CA LEU A 99 11.26 -3.66 7.75
C LEU A 99 11.71 -3.99 9.16
N ARG A 100 12.09 -5.25 9.43
CA ARG A 100 12.72 -5.64 10.70
C ARG A 100 14.05 -4.90 10.94
N LEU A 101 14.92 -4.82 9.93
CA LEU A 101 16.20 -4.10 10.05
C LEU A 101 16.01 -2.59 10.24
N VAL A 102 15.01 -1.98 9.58
CA VAL A 102 14.65 -0.57 9.82
C VAL A 102 14.18 -0.38 11.27
N ARG A 103 13.38 -1.30 11.80
CA ARG A 103 12.93 -1.27 13.21
C ARG A 103 14.09 -1.40 14.20
N GLU A 104 15.16 -2.09 13.81
CA GLU A 104 16.40 -2.25 14.59
C GLU A 104 17.37 -1.05 14.43
N GLY A 105 16.97 0.00 13.70
CA GLY A 105 17.74 1.23 13.53
C GLY A 105 18.53 1.35 12.23
N GLY A 106 18.36 0.41 11.30
CA GLY A 106 18.98 0.50 9.97
C GLY A 106 18.39 1.62 9.11
N ASP A 107 19.21 2.22 8.24
CA ASP A 107 18.74 3.24 7.29
C ASP A 107 17.91 2.58 6.17
N TRP A 108 16.63 2.95 6.09
CA TRP A 108 15.73 2.43 5.08
C TRP A 108 16.20 2.74 3.66
N ARG A 109 16.93 3.84 3.43
CA ARG A 109 17.43 4.23 2.10
C ARG A 109 18.45 3.22 1.59
N GLU A 110 19.42 2.88 2.42
CA GLU A 110 20.44 1.88 2.13
C GLU A 110 19.82 0.49 1.98
N LEU A 111 18.94 0.13 2.91
CA LEU A 111 18.29 -1.19 2.90
C LEU A 111 17.40 -1.38 1.66
N ALA A 112 16.57 -0.39 1.30
CA ALA A 112 15.76 -0.42 0.08
C ALA A 112 16.62 -0.44 -1.19
N ALA A 113 17.74 0.30 -1.18
CA ALA A 113 18.70 0.30 -2.28
C ALA A 113 19.38 -1.05 -2.47
N GLY A 114 19.70 -1.77 -1.38
CA GLY A 114 20.40 -3.04 -1.43
C GLY A 114 19.52 -4.24 -1.83
N LEU A 115 18.19 -4.10 -1.81
CA LEU A 115 17.29 -5.21 -2.16
C LEU A 115 17.52 -5.72 -3.59
N PHE A 116 17.52 -7.06 -3.74
CA PHE A 116 17.73 -7.74 -5.02
C PHE A 116 19.03 -7.32 -5.74
N HIS A 117 20.14 -7.25 -5.00
CA HIS A 117 21.45 -6.85 -5.52
C HIS A 117 21.43 -5.48 -6.23
N GLY A 118 20.63 -4.53 -5.71
CA GLY A 118 20.50 -3.20 -6.29
C GLY A 118 19.44 -3.07 -7.38
N GLN A 119 18.87 -4.17 -7.87
CA GLN A 119 17.84 -4.12 -8.91
C GLN A 119 16.47 -3.69 -8.37
N GLY A 120 16.21 -3.95 -7.09
CA GLY A 120 14.92 -3.72 -6.46
C GLY A 120 13.87 -4.79 -6.80
N SER A 121 12.80 -4.85 -5.99
CA SER A 121 11.65 -5.74 -6.21
C SER A 121 10.75 -5.22 -7.33
N TRP A 122 10.43 -6.06 -8.31
CA TRP A 122 9.35 -5.86 -9.28
C TRP A 122 7.97 -6.34 -8.80
N GLY A 123 7.84 -6.78 -7.55
CA GLY A 123 6.59 -7.26 -6.98
C GLY A 123 5.53 -6.15 -6.81
N ASN A 124 4.29 -6.56 -6.56
CA ASN A 124 3.13 -5.67 -6.41
C ASN A 124 3.07 -4.92 -5.07
N GLY A 125 4.01 -5.14 -4.14
CA GLY A 125 3.92 -4.65 -2.76
C GLY A 125 3.83 -3.13 -2.60
N ALA A 126 4.27 -2.37 -3.59
CA ALA A 126 4.04 -0.93 -3.66
C ALA A 126 2.62 -0.58 -4.15
N ALA A 127 2.15 -1.27 -5.19
CA ALA A 127 0.85 -1.02 -5.80
C ALA A 127 -0.32 -1.47 -4.91
N MET A 128 -0.16 -2.56 -4.16
CA MET A 128 -1.24 -3.13 -3.35
C MET A 128 -1.77 -2.21 -2.25
N ARG A 129 -0.96 -1.23 -1.81
CA ARG A 129 -1.23 -0.34 -0.68
C ARG A 129 -1.62 1.09 -1.07
N ILE A 130 -1.65 1.42 -2.36
CA ILE A 130 -1.59 2.82 -2.81
C ILE A 130 -2.94 3.45 -3.17
N ALA A 131 -4.01 2.66 -3.30
CA ALA A 131 -5.32 3.17 -3.67
C ALA A 131 -5.85 4.30 -2.74
N PRO A 132 -5.63 4.27 -1.41
CA PRO A 132 -6.01 5.39 -0.53
C PRO A 132 -5.27 6.69 -0.85
N LEU A 133 -4.00 6.61 -1.24
CA LEU A 133 -3.21 7.77 -1.66
C LEU A 133 -3.74 8.35 -2.97
N GLY A 134 -4.12 7.50 -3.94
CA GLY A 134 -4.79 7.96 -5.15
C GLY A 134 -6.08 8.74 -4.83
N ALA A 135 -6.95 8.16 -3.99
CA ALA A 135 -8.20 8.80 -3.59
C ALA A 135 -8.01 10.10 -2.79
N TRP A 136 -6.92 10.22 -2.02
CA TRP A 136 -6.54 11.47 -1.34
C TRP A 136 -6.35 12.61 -2.35
N TYR A 137 -5.63 12.32 -3.45
CA TYR A 137 -5.32 13.25 -4.54
C TYR A 137 -6.29 13.15 -5.73
N ALA A 138 -7.57 12.82 -5.50
CA ALA A 138 -8.58 12.75 -6.56
C ALA A 138 -8.73 14.07 -7.37
N ASP A 139 -8.40 15.20 -6.74
CA ASP A 139 -8.39 16.52 -7.36
C ASP A 139 -7.11 16.81 -8.18
N ASP A 140 -6.07 15.99 -8.07
CA ASP A 140 -4.81 16.12 -8.80
C ASP A 140 -4.17 14.73 -9.06
N PRO A 141 -4.62 14.00 -10.10
CA PRO A 141 -4.07 12.69 -10.45
C PRO A 141 -2.57 12.71 -10.79
N GLU A 142 -2.01 13.84 -11.23
CA GLU A 142 -0.57 13.95 -11.49
C GLU A 142 0.22 13.98 -10.17
N GLU A 143 -0.27 14.71 -9.17
CA GLU A 143 0.30 14.68 -7.83
C GLU A 143 0.14 13.30 -7.18
N ALA A 144 -0.99 12.62 -7.41
CA ALA A 144 -1.18 11.24 -6.99
C ALA A 144 -0.06 10.32 -7.51
N VAL A 145 0.31 10.46 -8.78
CA VAL A 145 1.43 9.72 -9.40
C VAL A 145 2.76 10.08 -8.73
N ARG A 146 3.09 11.36 -8.58
CA ARG A 146 4.36 11.79 -7.95
C ARG A 146 4.51 11.27 -6.52
N GLN A 147 3.44 11.36 -5.73
CA GLN A 147 3.40 10.89 -4.35
C GLN A 147 3.44 9.35 -4.27
N ALA A 148 2.81 8.65 -5.23
CA ALA A 148 2.87 7.20 -5.33
C ALA A 148 4.28 6.69 -5.64
N GLU A 149 5.02 7.37 -6.52
CA GLU A 149 6.41 7.01 -6.77
C GLU A 149 7.29 7.19 -5.53
N ALA A 150 7.11 8.31 -4.80
CA ALA A 150 7.82 8.54 -3.55
C ALA A 150 7.51 7.45 -2.52
N SER A 151 6.22 7.08 -2.37
CA SER A 151 5.78 5.99 -1.51
C SER A 151 6.38 4.64 -1.92
N ALA A 152 6.40 4.31 -3.22
CA ALA A 152 6.93 3.05 -3.73
C ALA A 152 8.40 2.85 -3.36
N ARG A 153 9.23 3.88 -3.58
CA ARG A 153 10.69 3.84 -3.43
C ARG A 153 11.16 3.56 -2.00
N THR A 154 10.29 3.64 -1.00
CA THR A 154 10.58 3.22 0.39
C THR A 154 10.76 1.71 0.54
N THR A 155 10.31 0.89 -0.42
CA THR A 155 10.40 -0.58 -0.35
C THR A 155 10.67 -1.24 -1.71
N HIS A 156 10.21 -0.62 -2.80
CA HIS A 156 10.29 -1.13 -4.17
C HIS A 156 10.90 -0.05 -5.07
N ARG A 157 12.16 -0.25 -5.47
CA ARG A 157 12.90 0.70 -6.31
C ARG A 157 12.95 0.31 -7.79
N HIS A 158 12.53 -0.91 -8.14
CA HIS A 158 12.48 -1.35 -9.53
C HIS A 158 11.45 -0.54 -10.31
N ARG A 159 11.81 -0.13 -11.54
CA ARG A 159 10.96 0.76 -12.36
C ARG A 159 9.55 0.23 -12.58
N GLU A 160 9.39 -1.08 -12.77
CA GLU A 160 8.09 -1.70 -13.04
C GLU A 160 7.17 -1.67 -11.81
N ALA A 161 7.73 -1.87 -10.61
CA ALA A 161 6.95 -1.76 -9.37
C ALA A 161 6.53 -0.31 -9.09
N VAL A 162 7.41 0.65 -9.40
CA VAL A 162 7.10 2.09 -9.30
C VAL A 162 6.02 2.48 -10.31
N ALA A 163 6.13 2.03 -11.56
CA ALA A 163 5.13 2.28 -12.60
C ALA A 163 3.77 1.66 -12.26
N GLY A 164 3.76 0.41 -11.76
CA GLY A 164 2.53 -0.24 -11.30
C GLY A 164 1.88 0.49 -10.12
N CYS A 165 2.68 0.99 -9.18
CA CYS A 165 2.20 1.80 -8.06
C CYS A 165 1.58 3.12 -8.54
N ALA A 166 2.27 3.83 -9.45
CA ALA A 166 1.76 5.05 -10.06
C ALA A 166 0.44 4.81 -10.83
N ALA A 167 0.34 3.72 -11.58
CA ALA A 167 -0.86 3.36 -12.34
C ALA A 167 -2.07 3.12 -11.42
N VAL A 168 -1.90 2.37 -10.32
CA VAL A 168 -2.99 2.14 -9.35
C VAL A 168 -3.39 3.44 -8.64
N ALA A 169 -2.42 4.30 -8.31
CA ALA A 169 -2.72 5.60 -7.69
C ALA A 169 -3.50 6.51 -8.64
N ALA A 170 -3.11 6.60 -9.92
CA ALA A 170 -3.84 7.36 -10.92
C ALA A 170 -5.26 6.82 -11.12
N ALA A 171 -5.42 5.50 -11.22
CA ALA A 171 -6.73 4.88 -11.36
C ALA A 171 -7.64 5.17 -10.15
N ALA A 172 -7.10 5.09 -8.94
CA ALA A 172 -7.84 5.40 -7.72
C ALA A 172 -8.18 6.89 -7.60
N ALA A 173 -7.30 7.80 -8.05
CA ALA A 173 -7.57 9.24 -8.10
C ALA A 173 -8.73 9.56 -9.05
N LEU A 174 -8.76 8.94 -10.23
CA LEU A 174 -9.81 9.16 -11.23
C LEU A 174 -11.17 8.57 -10.84
N ALA A 175 -11.19 7.56 -9.98
CA ALA A 175 -12.42 6.87 -9.57
C ALA A 175 -13.09 7.45 -8.31
N ALA A 176 -12.41 8.32 -7.57
CA ALA A 176 -12.78 8.76 -6.22
C ALA A 176 -13.65 10.02 -6.13
#